data_AF-A0A265E2Z5-F1
#
_entry.id   AF-A0A265E2Z5-F1
#
_cell.length_a   1.000
_cell.length_b   1.000
_cell.length_c   1.000
_cell.angle_alpha   90.00
_cell.angle_beta   90.00
_cell.angle_gamma   90.00
#
_symmetry.space_group_name_H-M   'P 1'
#
loop_
_entity.id
_entity.type
_entity.pdbx_description
1 polymer ?
#
loop_
_entity_poly.entity_id
_entity_poly.type
_entity_poly.pdbx_seq_one_letter_code
_entity_poly.pdbx_strand_id
1 'polypeptide(L)'
;MLITPLQQASCADRRAVSRGPDPSDWIVPSLPVGWRLLSFHFFVDWMQSPPLLANRVWMTRQVRFEHESEMAEELESDLLSLFKKSEDRRYFEGLERVCSNYRHDLSAIILPDIPVSVITEQTPIWAIRRKENADLGIGKYSVSNLKTAIQGHSGGPVKVGTKGLKFGTSAVECFLSSSDAAFPGDADGVVVDDQNQVRFVIEYKKHTIGDVIDNHLINRYYPRPDGRKYKRLEALRSHYERVNQLPTPLVILYFSTREPVIRLQEIARLNDHSVDIRRDSGNINIGGMHPDDIAKQVVQWLGIQI
;
A
#
# COMPACT_ATOMS: atom_id res chain seq x y z
N MET A 1 24.40 2.40 5.01
CA MET A 1 23.15 2.44 4.20
C MET A 1 22.20 1.30 4.57
N LEU A 2 20.89 1.58 4.67
CA LEU A 2 19.85 0.59 5.00
C LEU A 2 18.62 0.75 4.10
N ILE A 3 18.10 -0.36 3.56
CA ILE A 3 16.80 -0.41 2.88
C ILE A 3 15.73 -0.79 3.90
N THR A 4 14.65 -0.03 3.96
CA THR A 4 13.55 -0.27 4.91
C THR A 4 12.18 -0.11 4.23
N PRO A 5 11.12 -0.71 4.80
CA PRO A 5 9.75 -0.40 4.45
C PRO A 5 9.47 1.10 4.55
N LEU A 6 8.46 1.57 3.80
CA LEU A 6 7.99 2.94 3.93
C LEU A 6 7.41 3.20 5.32
N GLN A 7 7.43 4.45 5.75
CA GLN A 7 6.98 4.85 7.08
C GLN A 7 6.14 6.10 7.01
N GLN A 8 4.90 6.03 7.53
CA GLN A 8 4.05 7.20 7.62
C GLN A 8 4.66 8.20 8.61
N ALA A 9 4.97 9.40 8.14
CA ALA A 9 5.50 10.49 8.94
C ALA A 9 5.03 11.85 8.40
N SER A 10 5.16 12.90 9.22
CA SER A 10 4.82 14.26 8.79
C SER A 10 5.63 14.66 7.56
N CYS A 11 4.98 15.32 6.59
CA CYS A 11 5.68 15.87 5.43
C CYS A 11 6.53 17.10 5.79
N ALA A 12 6.26 17.77 6.92
CA ALA A 12 7.05 18.89 7.41
C ALA A 12 8.30 18.43 8.19
N ASP A 13 8.22 17.27 8.85
CA ASP A 13 9.34 16.64 9.55
C ASP A 13 9.21 15.11 9.47
N ARG A 14 10.03 14.50 8.61
CA ARG A 14 10.01 13.05 8.38
C ARG A 14 10.44 12.24 9.60
N ARG A 15 11.07 12.86 10.62
CA ARG A 15 11.41 12.19 11.90
C ARG A 15 10.17 12.03 12.79
N ALA A 16 9.12 12.82 12.57
CA ALA A 16 7.85 12.72 13.27
C ALA A 16 6.98 11.58 12.69
N VAL A 17 7.39 10.35 12.99
CA VAL A 17 6.73 9.10 12.59
C VAL A 17 5.37 8.93 13.29
N SER A 18 4.37 8.55 12.51
CA SER A 18 3.05 8.13 13.00
C SER A 18 3.20 6.82 13.78
N ARG A 19 2.89 6.85 15.09
CA ARG A 19 2.93 5.68 15.98
C ARG A 19 1.55 5.05 16.12
N GLY A 20 1.49 3.75 16.33
CA GLY A 20 0.26 3.00 16.55
C GLY A 20 0.51 1.52 16.37
N PRO A 21 -0.51 0.68 16.62
CA PRO A 21 -0.42 -0.74 16.30
C PRO A 21 -0.27 -0.94 14.78
N ASP A 22 0.38 -2.02 14.40
CA ASP A 22 0.44 -2.50 13.02
C ASP A 22 -0.69 -3.52 12.81
N PRO A 23 -1.72 -3.23 12.00
CA PRO A 23 -2.83 -4.14 11.79
C PRO A 23 -2.44 -5.48 11.16
N SER A 24 -1.26 -5.59 10.54
CA SER A 24 -0.76 -6.86 10.01
C SER A 24 -0.52 -7.90 11.12
N ASP A 25 -0.17 -7.46 12.33
CA ASP A 25 -0.01 -8.31 13.51
C ASP A 25 -1.33 -8.95 13.96
N TRP A 26 -2.47 -8.43 13.51
CA TRP A 26 -3.80 -8.97 13.78
C TRP A 26 -4.36 -9.84 12.64
N ILE A 27 -3.53 -10.17 11.65
CA ILE A 27 -3.94 -11.01 10.52
C ILE A 27 -2.94 -12.15 10.36
N VAL A 28 -1.66 -11.81 10.18
CA VAL A 28 -0.60 -12.75 9.81
C VAL A 28 -0.49 -13.95 10.76
N PRO A 29 -0.52 -13.80 12.10
CA PRO A 29 -0.27 -14.91 13.02
C PRO A 29 -1.27 -16.06 12.91
N SER A 30 -2.48 -15.80 12.40
CA SER A 30 -3.56 -16.80 12.28
C SER A 30 -3.89 -17.17 10.84
N LEU A 31 -3.12 -16.69 9.86
CA LEU A 31 -3.28 -17.15 8.48
C LEU A 31 -2.91 -18.64 8.35
N PRO A 32 -3.64 -19.42 7.54
CA PRO A 32 -3.30 -20.81 7.28
C PRO A 32 -1.89 -20.97 6.69
N VAL A 33 -1.31 -22.16 6.84
CA VAL A 33 0.01 -22.46 6.28
C VAL A 33 0.04 -22.18 4.78
N GLY A 34 1.05 -21.43 4.33
CA GLY A 34 1.23 -21.03 2.93
C GLY A 34 0.48 -19.75 2.52
N TRP A 35 -0.51 -19.32 3.30
CA TRP A 35 -1.19 -18.04 3.09
C TRP A 35 -0.30 -16.89 3.52
N ARG A 36 -0.44 -15.75 2.85
CA ARG A 36 0.40 -14.56 3.08
C ARG A 36 -0.42 -13.29 3.01
N LEU A 37 0.02 -12.29 3.75
CA LEU A 37 -0.44 -10.91 3.63
C LEU A 37 0.60 -10.10 2.85
N LEU A 38 0.16 -9.44 1.78
CA LEU A 38 1.00 -8.61 0.92
C LEU A 38 0.50 -7.17 0.90
N SER A 39 1.41 -6.21 0.88
CA SER A 39 1.18 -4.80 0.59
C SER A 39 2.02 -4.34 -0.60
N PHE A 40 1.44 -3.50 -1.45
CA PHE A 40 2.11 -2.92 -2.62
C PHE A 40 1.37 -1.68 -3.09
N HIS A 41 2.03 -0.91 -3.95
CA HIS A 41 1.42 0.19 -4.66
C HIS A 41 0.94 -0.24 -6.04
N PHE A 42 -0.18 0.30 -6.49
CA PHE A 42 -0.80 -0.02 -7.77
C PHE A 42 -1.39 1.23 -8.44
N PHE A 43 -1.61 1.11 -9.74
CA PHE A 43 -2.07 2.21 -10.59
C PHE A 43 -3.46 1.91 -11.15
N VAL A 44 -4.19 2.97 -11.42
CA VAL A 44 -5.50 2.91 -12.05
C VAL A 44 -5.52 3.92 -13.17
N ASP A 45 -5.95 3.49 -14.35
CA ASP A 45 -6.24 4.38 -15.48
C ASP A 45 -7.55 5.12 -15.20
N TRP A 46 -7.42 6.41 -14.91
CA TRP A 46 -8.55 7.30 -14.59
C TRP A 46 -9.31 7.80 -15.83
N MET A 47 -8.81 7.53 -17.04
CA MET A 47 -9.51 7.89 -18.28
C MET A 47 -10.65 6.90 -18.60
N GLN A 48 -10.63 5.72 -17.98
CA GLN A 48 -11.69 4.72 -18.13
C GLN A 48 -12.84 4.98 -17.15
N SER A 49 -14.05 4.62 -17.56
CA SER A 49 -15.25 4.68 -16.72
C SER A 49 -16.01 3.35 -16.78
N PRO A 50 -15.99 2.52 -15.71
CA PRO A 50 -15.27 2.74 -14.45
C PRO A 50 -13.73 2.69 -14.62
N PRO A 51 -12.96 3.26 -13.67
CA PRO A 51 -11.50 3.21 -13.72
C PRO A 51 -10.99 1.77 -13.75
N LEU A 52 -9.95 1.50 -14.56
CA LEU A 52 -9.37 0.17 -14.71
C LEU A 52 -8.01 0.08 -14.03
N LEU A 53 -7.74 -1.06 -13.41
CA LEU A 53 -6.43 -1.36 -12.84
C LEU A 53 -5.37 -1.40 -13.96
N ALA A 54 -4.32 -0.61 -13.84
CA ALA A 54 -3.18 -0.69 -14.74
C ALA A 54 -2.29 -1.89 -14.38
N ASN A 55 -1.49 -2.36 -15.33
CA ASN A 55 -0.69 -3.57 -15.16
C ASN A 55 0.54 -3.39 -14.26
N ARG A 56 0.92 -2.16 -13.89
CA ARG A 56 2.12 -1.90 -13.07
C ARG A 56 1.81 -2.04 -11.59
N VAL A 57 2.67 -2.78 -10.87
CA VAL A 57 2.68 -2.87 -9.41
C VAL A 57 4.07 -2.49 -8.89
N TRP A 58 4.12 -1.73 -7.80
CA TRP A 58 5.36 -1.33 -7.14
C TRP A 58 5.45 -1.87 -5.72
N MET A 59 6.55 -2.57 -5.43
CA MET A 59 7.02 -2.76 -4.07
C MET A 59 7.89 -1.55 -3.70
N THR A 60 7.42 -0.72 -2.80
CA THR A 60 8.12 0.53 -2.48
C THR A 60 8.93 0.36 -1.19
N ARG A 61 10.16 0.87 -1.20
CA ARG A 61 11.07 0.91 -0.05
C ARG A 61 11.74 2.27 0.01
N GLN A 62 12.34 2.55 1.15
CA GLN A 62 13.18 3.72 1.32
C GLN A 62 14.62 3.33 1.65
N VAL A 63 15.59 4.09 1.14
CA VAL A 63 17.00 3.96 1.49
C VAL A 63 17.39 5.08 2.45
N ARG A 64 17.96 4.69 3.58
CA ARG A 64 18.57 5.59 4.57
C ARG A 64 20.07 5.57 4.41
N PHE A 65 20.65 6.76 4.31
CA PHE A 65 22.08 6.99 4.27
C PHE A 65 22.59 7.23 5.68
N GLU A 66 23.74 6.64 6.03
CA GLU A 66 24.37 6.89 7.33
C GLU A 66 25.12 8.23 7.32
N HIS A 67 25.63 8.61 6.15
CA HIS A 67 26.30 9.89 5.91
C HIS A 67 25.77 10.55 4.63
N GLU A 68 25.58 11.88 4.62
CA GLU A 68 25.08 12.63 3.46
C GLU A 68 25.97 12.47 2.21
N SER A 69 27.27 12.20 2.41
CA SER A 69 28.24 11.92 1.35
C SER A 69 28.02 10.58 0.63
N GLU A 70 27.16 9.70 1.13
CA GLU A 70 26.86 8.39 0.53
C GLU A 70 25.91 8.46 -0.68
N MET A 71 25.38 9.64 -1.03
CA MET A 71 24.63 9.84 -2.28
C MET A 71 25.53 9.90 -3.54
N ALA A 72 26.77 9.43 -3.45
CA ALA A 72 27.80 9.50 -4.48
C ALA A 72 27.51 8.62 -5.73
N GLU A 73 28.33 8.81 -6.76
CA GLU A 73 28.37 7.98 -7.96
C GLU A 73 28.78 6.54 -7.57
N GLU A 74 28.08 5.50 -8.08
CA GLU A 74 28.26 4.05 -7.81
C GLU A 74 27.41 3.39 -6.70
N LEU A 75 26.30 3.99 -6.28
CA LEU A 75 25.40 3.42 -5.27
C LEU A 75 24.59 2.18 -5.74
N GLU A 76 24.42 2.01 -7.05
CA GLU A 76 23.48 1.05 -7.63
C GLU A 76 23.84 -0.42 -7.32
N SER A 77 25.12 -0.79 -7.46
CA SER A 77 25.58 -2.15 -7.17
C SER A 77 25.38 -2.51 -5.71
N ASP A 78 25.64 -1.56 -4.82
CA ASP A 78 25.52 -1.75 -3.37
C ASP A 78 24.06 -1.86 -2.97
N LEU A 79 23.18 -1.00 -3.49
CA LEU A 79 21.73 -1.10 -3.28
C LEU A 79 21.18 -2.44 -3.76
N LEU A 80 21.58 -2.89 -4.95
CA LEU A 80 21.14 -4.17 -5.48
C LEU A 80 21.66 -5.34 -4.63
N SER A 81 22.91 -5.27 -4.16
CA SER A 81 23.52 -6.26 -3.27
C SER A 81 22.81 -6.32 -1.92
N LEU A 82 22.53 -5.16 -1.31
CA LEU A 82 21.76 -5.05 -0.07
C LEU A 82 20.35 -5.62 -0.24
N PHE A 83 19.65 -5.25 -1.31
CA PHE A 83 18.32 -5.77 -1.60
C PHE A 83 18.32 -7.28 -1.77
N LYS A 84 19.28 -7.85 -2.52
CA LYS A 84 19.39 -9.29 -2.75
C LYS A 84 19.66 -10.08 -1.45
N LYS A 85 20.34 -9.47 -0.48
CA LYS A 85 20.70 -10.10 0.80
C LYS A 85 19.66 -9.90 1.91
N SER A 86 18.67 -9.03 1.73
CA SER A 86 17.64 -8.76 2.73
C SER A 86 16.38 -9.59 2.53
N GLU A 87 15.50 -9.60 3.53
CA GLU A 87 14.17 -10.23 3.44
C GLU A 87 13.30 -9.59 2.35
N ASP A 88 13.63 -8.37 1.90
CA ASP A 88 12.96 -7.71 0.78
C ASP A 88 13.08 -8.49 -0.52
N ARG A 89 14.17 -9.23 -0.74
CA ARG A 89 14.29 -10.12 -1.90
C ARG A 89 13.24 -11.22 -1.86
N ARG A 90 13.09 -11.90 -0.71
CA ARG A 90 12.10 -12.98 -0.56
C ARG A 90 10.68 -12.44 -0.69
N TYR A 91 10.42 -11.27 -0.11
CA TYR A 91 9.14 -10.58 -0.25
C TYR A 91 8.85 -10.22 -1.72
N PHE A 92 9.83 -9.65 -2.43
CA PHE A 92 9.71 -9.32 -3.85
C PHE A 92 9.41 -10.54 -4.71
N GLU A 93 10.14 -11.64 -4.53
CA GLU A 93 9.89 -12.88 -5.27
C GLU A 93 8.51 -13.47 -4.93
N GLY A 94 8.09 -13.34 -3.67
CA GLY A 94 6.76 -13.74 -3.22
C GLY A 94 5.65 -12.93 -3.89
N LEU A 95 5.84 -11.62 -4.02
CA LEU A 95 4.93 -10.72 -4.72
C LEU A 95 4.97 -10.95 -6.24
N GLU A 96 6.14 -11.21 -6.81
CA GLU A 96 6.32 -11.49 -8.25
C GLU A 96 5.49 -12.70 -8.69
N ARG A 97 5.48 -13.78 -7.90
CA ARG A 97 4.66 -14.98 -8.15
C ARG A 97 3.15 -14.69 -8.11
N VAL A 98 2.71 -13.78 -7.24
CA VAL A 98 1.31 -13.35 -7.22
C VAL A 98 1.02 -12.46 -8.42
N CYS A 99 1.87 -11.46 -8.69
CA CYS A 99 1.75 -10.55 -9.81
C CYS A 99 1.64 -11.29 -11.15
N SER A 100 2.40 -12.36 -11.37
CA SER A 100 2.33 -13.14 -12.60
C SER A 100 0.95 -13.77 -12.84
N ASN A 101 0.26 -14.22 -11.79
CA ASN A 101 -1.10 -14.78 -11.91
C ASN A 101 -2.11 -13.73 -12.39
N TYR A 102 -1.86 -12.45 -12.09
CA TYR A 102 -2.77 -11.33 -12.39
C TYR A 102 -2.29 -10.45 -13.54
N ARG A 103 -1.26 -10.87 -14.28
CA ARG A 103 -0.64 -10.12 -15.38
C ARG A 103 -0.15 -8.73 -14.94
N HIS A 104 0.41 -8.67 -13.74
CA HIS A 104 1.08 -7.49 -13.23
C HIS A 104 2.57 -7.52 -13.52
N ASP A 105 3.10 -6.39 -13.94
CA ASP A 105 4.54 -6.15 -14.02
C ASP A 105 5.02 -5.53 -12.72
N LEU A 106 5.87 -6.26 -11.98
CA LEU A 106 6.41 -5.81 -10.70
C LEU A 106 7.74 -5.07 -10.86
N SER A 107 7.89 -3.97 -10.12
CA SER A 107 9.17 -3.32 -9.86
C SER A 107 9.32 -3.02 -8.37
N ALA A 108 10.54 -3.07 -7.83
CA ALA A 108 10.84 -2.51 -6.53
C ALA A 108 11.32 -1.07 -6.72
N ILE A 109 10.66 -0.09 -6.09
CA ILE A 109 11.05 1.32 -6.17
C ILE A 109 11.67 1.72 -4.84
N ILE A 110 12.96 2.06 -4.88
CA ILE A 110 13.73 2.51 -3.72
C ILE A 110 13.80 4.03 -3.76
N LEU A 111 13.23 4.67 -2.74
CA LEU A 111 13.14 6.12 -2.60
C LEU A 111 14.17 6.62 -1.57
N PRO A 112 14.84 7.76 -1.78
CA PRO A 112 15.72 8.32 -0.76
C PRO A 112 14.92 8.83 0.44
N ASP A 113 15.34 8.46 1.65
CA ASP A 113 14.79 9.01 2.89
C ASP A 113 15.60 10.27 3.30
N ILE A 114 15.33 11.38 2.61
CA ILE A 114 15.94 12.70 2.83
C ILE A 114 14.85 13.75 3.12
N PRO A 115 15.20 14.94 3.65
CA PRO A 115 14.20 15.97 3.92
C PRO A 115 13.42 16.39 2.68
N VAL A 116 12.10 16.59 2.81
CA VAL A 116 11.21 16.97 1.69
C VAL A 116 11.67 18.27 1.01
N SER A 117 12.21 19.22 1.77
CA SER A 117 12.72 20.49 1.27
C SER A 117 13.96 20.36 0.37
N VAL A 118 14.64 19.21 0.39
CA VAL A 118 15.82 18.92 -0.43
C VAL A 118 15.43 18.16 -1.70
N ILE A 119 14.23 17.58 -1.76
CA ILE A 119 13.74 16.89 -2.95
C ILE A 119 13.55 17.91 -4.09
N THR A 120 14.20 17.64 -5.21
CA THR A 120 14.00 18.29 -6.51
C THR A 120 13.57 17.27 -7.56
N GLU A 121 13.14 17.74 -8.73
CA GLU A 121 12.86 16.92 -9.91
C GLU A 121 14.06 16.05 -10.35
N GLN A 122 15.30 16.42 -9.98
CA GLN A 122 16.52 15.66 -10.32
C GLN A 122 16.97 14.70 -9.21
N THR A 123 16.27 14.64 -8.08
CA THR A 123 16.60 13.72 -7.00
C THR A 123 16.60 12.28 -7.52
N PRO A 124 17.63 11.48 -7.23
CA PRO A 124 17.70 10.11 -7.69
C PRO A 124 16.70 9.21 -6.96
N ILE A 125 16.10 8.28 -7.71
CA ILE A 125 15.35 7.13 -7.24
C ILE A 125 15.87 5.90 -7.97
N TRP A 126 15.69 4.73 -7.38
CA TRP A 126 16.17 3.49 -7.98
C TRP A 126 15.04 2.52 -8.21
N ALA A 127 15.05 1.86 -9.37
CA ALA A 127 14.09 0.82 -9.70
C ALA A 127 14.81 -0.51 -9.90
N ILE A 128 14.43 -1.52 -9.11
CA ILE A 128 14.88 -2.90 -9.24
C ILE A 128 13.80 -3.67 -10.00
N ARG A 129 14.20 -4.40 -11.03
CA ARG A 129 13.29 -5.25 -11.83
C ARG A 129 14.01 -6.49 -12.31
N ARG A 130 13.26 -7.57 -12.51
CA ARG A 130 13.77 -8.73 -13.22
C ARG A 130 13.91 -8.39 -14.71
N LYS A 131 15.09 -8.65 -15.29
CA LYS A 131 15.27 -8.65 -16.74
C LYS A 131 14.74 -9.97 -17.28
N GLU A 132 14.15 -9.97 -18.48
CA GLU A 132 13.59 -11.18 -19.10
C GLU A 132 14.63 -12.32 -19.10
N ASN A 133 14.28 -13.46 -18.50
CA ASN A 133 15.16 -14.64 -18.32
C ASN A 133 16.52 -14.35 -17.63
N ALA A 134 16.59 -13.31 -16.81
CA ALA A 134 17.83 -12.87 -16.15
C ALA A 134 17.62 -12.55 -14.66
N ASP A 135 18.73 -12.33 -13.97
CA ASP A 135 18.76 -11.86 -12.59
C ASP A 135 18.19 -10.43 -12.46
N LEU A 136 17.93 -10.00 -11.23
CA LEU A 136 17.52 -8.63 -10.93
C LEU A 136 18.58 -7.63 -11.43
N GLY A 137 18.09 -6.61 -12.11
CA GLY A 137 18.85 -5.40 -12.42
C GLY A 137 18.28 -4.19 -11.69
N ILE A 138 19.13 -3.19 -11.50
CA ILE A 138 18.78 -1.89 -10.92
C ILE A 138 19.01 -0.79 -11.96
N GLY A 139 18.16 0.23 -11.97
CA GLY A 139 18.36 1.45 -12.74
C GLY A 139 18.15 2.67 -11.86
N LYS A 140 18.96 3.71 -12.08
CA LYS A 140 18.81 5.03 -11.45
C LYS A 140 18.01 5.95 -12.36
N TYR A 141 17.04 6.62 -11.78
CA TYR A 141 16.12 7.54 -12.45
C TYR A 141 15.96 8.79 -11.60
N SER A 142 15.39 9.86 -12.16
CA SER A 142 15.04 11.05 -11.39
C SER A 142 13.59 11.03 -10.89
N VAL A 143 13.27 11.90 -9.93
CA VAL A 143 11.88 12.18 -9.54
C VAL A 143 11.04 12.64 -10.73
N SER A 144 11.60 13.38 -11.69
CA SER A 144 10.91 13.76 -12.93
C SER A 144 10.55 12.56 -13.80
N ASN A 145 11.45 11.57 -13.90
CA ASN A 145 11.14 10.31 -14.58
C ASN A 145 10.03 9.54 -13.83
N LEU A 146 10.10 9.49 -12.49
CA LEU A 146 9.06 8.87 -11.66
C LEU A 146 7.70 9.55 -11.86
N LYS A 147 7.67 10.88 -11.88
CA LYS A 147 6.48 11.70 -12.16
C LYS A 147 5.84 11.32 -13.49
N THR A 148 6.65 11.25 -14.54
CA THR A 148 6.21 10.86 -15.89
C THR A 148 5.65 9.43 -15.91
N ALA A 149 6.32 8.50 -15.22
CA ALA A 149 5.85 7.12 -15.11
C ALA A 149 4.51 7.02 -14.35
N ILE A 150 4.35 7.75 -13.25
CA ILE A 150 3.10 7.80 -12.48
C ILE A 150 1.94 8.28 -13.37
N GLN A 151 2.15 9.38 -14.11
CA GLN A 151 1.13 9.92 -15.01
C GLN A 151 0.79 8.94 -16.13
N GLY A 152 1.81 8.33 -16.75
CA GLY A 152 1.63 7.33 -17.80
C GLY A 152 0.81 6.13 -17.33
N HIS A 153 1.11 5.58 -16.14
CA HIS A 153 0.36 4.47 -15.59
C HIS A 153 -1.04 4.85 -15.04
N SER A 154 -1.27 6.13 -14.78
CA SER A 154 -2.55 6.64 -14.28
C SER A 154 -3.52 7.09 -15.39
N GLY A 155 -3.12 6.96 -16.66
CA GLY A 155 -3.88 7.46 -17.81
C GLY A 155 -3.76 8.99 -18.03
N GLY A 156 -2.89 9.67 -17.28
CA GLY A 156 -2.67 11.10 -17.38
C GLY A 156 -2.39 11.78 -16.04
N PRO A 157 -2.38 13.13 -16.01
CA PRO A 157 -2.14 13.90 -14.80
C PRO A 157 -3.25 13.74 -13.75
N VAL A 158 -2.87 13.49 -12.50
CA VAL A 158 -3.78 13.29 -11.36
C VAL A 158 -3.27 14.08 -10.16
N LYS A 159 -4.11 14.93 -9.55
CA LYS A 159 -3.73 15.75 -8.37
C LYS A 159 -4.38 15.21 -7.09
N VAL A 160 -3.65 15.06 -5.99
CA VAL A 160 -4.23 14.70 -4.68
C VAL A 160 -5.22 15.78 -4.22
N GLY A 161 -4.85 17.05 -4.41
CA GLY A 161 -5.63 18.24 -4.10
C GLY A 161 -4.72 19.48 -4.13
N THR A 162 -5.21 20.63 -3.68
CA THR A 162 -4.41 21.87 -3.67
C THR A 162 -3.55 22.02 -2.41
N LYS A 163 -3.88 21.33 -1.32
CA LYS A 163 -3.21 21.48 -0.02
C LYS A 163 -1.96 20.60 0.14
N GLY A 164 -1.75 19.64 -0.76
CA GLY A 164 -0.76 18.58 -0.57
C GLY A 164 -1.08 17.66 0.62
N LEU A 165 -0.16 16.75 0.91
CA LEU A 165 -0.25 15.84 2.05
C LEU A 165 0.34 16.48 3.31
N LYS A 166 -0.33 16.25 4.46
CA LYS A 166 0.24 16.54 5.78
C LYS A 166 1.14 15.41 6.27
N PHE A 167 0.76 14.17 5.95
CA PHE A 167 1.50 12.96 6.25
C PHE A 167 1.64 12.16 4.97
N GLY A 168 2.82 11.61 4.74
CA GLY A 168 3.11 10.70 3.63
C GLY A 168 3.94 9.53 4.13
N THR A 169 4.10 8.52 3.29
CA THR A 169 4.90 7.32 3.55
C THR A 169 6.36 7.47 3.12
N SER A 170 6.65 8.46 2.26
CA SER A 170 8.01 8.85 1.85
C SER A 170 8.15 10.36 1.62
N ALA A 171 9.39 10.87 1.59
CA ALA A 171 9.65 12.26 1.26
C ALA A 171 9.29 12.59 -0.20
N VAL A 172 9.53 11.65 -1.12
CA VAL A 172 9.16 11.78 -2.54
C VAL A 172 7.64 11.85 -2.73
N GLU A 173 6.86 11.05 -2.00
CA GLU A 173 5.39 11.17 -2.01
C GLU A 173 4.93 12.55 -1.52
N CYS A 174 5.49 13.03 -0.41
CA CYS A 174 5.19 14.36 0.11
C CYS A 174 5.49 15.46 -0.92
N PHE A 175 6.65 15.39 -1.59
CA PHE A 175 7.03 16.30 -2.67
C PHE A 175 6.04 16.24 -3.84
N LEU A 176 5.69 15.04 -4.31
CA LEU A 176 4.77 14.85 -5.43
C LEU A 176 3.32 15.22 -5.10
N SER A 177 2.93 15.28 -3.82
CA SER A 177 1.55 15.55 -3.40
C SER A 177 1.00 16.92 -3.81
N SER A 178 1.88 17.89 -4.07
CA SER A 178 1.54 19.23 -4.58
C SER A 178 1.56 19.30 -6.12
N SER A 179 1.93 18.21 -6.80
CA SER A 179 2.01 18.10 -8.24
C SER A 179 0.76 17.43 -8.85
N ASP A 180 0.79 17.27 -10.16
CA ASP A 180 -0.16 16.53 -10.98
C ASP A 180 0.26 15.06 -11.22
N ALA A 181 1.10 14.51 -10.36
CA ALA A 181 1.44 13.09 -10.31
C ALA A 181 1.20 12.54 -8.89
N ALA A 182 -0.08 12.43 -8.53
CA ALA A 182 -0.50 11.78 -7.29
C ALA A 182 0.14 10.38 -7.22
N PHE A 183 0.84 10.12 -6.12
CA PHE A 183 1.50 8.84 -5.88
C PHE A 183 0.48 7.68 -6.03
N PRO A 184 0.91 6.51 -6.54
CA PRO A 184 0.02 5.37 -6.75
C PRO A 184 -0.78 4.98 -5.51
N GLY A 185 -1.89 4.29 -5.74
CA GLY A 185 -2.68 3.72 -4.66
C GLY A 185 -1.89 2.70 -3.88
N ASP A 186 -2.15 2.65 -2.59
CA ASP A 186 -1.67 1.66 -1.63
C ASP A 186 -2.73 0.57 -1.46
N ALA A 187 -2.30 -0.70 -1.56
CA ALA A 187 -3.04 -1.82 -1.02
C ALA A 187 -2.42 -2.14 0.34
N ASP A 188 -3.09 -1.75 1.42
CA ASP A 188 -2.60 -1.95 2.79
C ASP A 188 -2.42 -3.44 3.10
N GLY A 189 -3.38 -4.27 2.67
CA GLY A 189 -3.31 -5.72 2.80
C GLY A 189 -3.98 -6.43 1.64
N VAL A 190 -3.33 -7.45 1.11
CA VAL A 190 -3.87 -8.40 0.15
C VAL A 190 -3.55 -9.79 0.66
N VAL A 191 -4.58 -10.50 1.09
CA VAL A 191 -4.43 -11.88 1.58
C VAL A 191 -4.45 -12.80 0.38
N VAL A 192 -3.40 -13.60 0.25
CA VAL A 192 -3.27 -14.63 -0.78
C VAL A 192 -3.20 -16.01 -0.15
N ASP A 193 -3.78 -17.00 -0.81
CA ASP A 193 -3.66 -18.40 -0.40
C ASP A 193 -2.35 -19.05 -0.86
N ASP A 194 -2.19 -20.32 -0.52
CA ASP A 194 -1.03 -21.14 -0.87
C ASP A 194 -0.91 -21.41 -2.37
N GLN A 195 -1.97 -21.17 -3.15
CA GLN A 195 -1.96 -21.19 -4.62
C GLN A 195 -1.68 -19.81 -5.24
N ASN A 196 -1.32 -18.80 -4.43
CA ASN A 196 -1.13 -17.41 -4.86
C ASN A 196 -2.40 -16.76 -5.43
N GLN A 197 -3.59 -17.25 -5.06
CA GLN A 197 -4.85 -16.59 -5.40
C GLN A 197 -5.17 -15.54 -4.34
N VAL A 198 -5.51 -14.34 -4.77
CA VAL A 198 -6.00 -13.27 -3.91
C VAL A 198 -7.37 -13.66 -3.37
N ARG A 199 -7.48 -13.67 -2.05
CA ARG A 199 -8.69 -14.00 -1.30
C ARG A 199 -9.35 -12.78 -0.70
N PHE A 200 -8.59 -11.76 -0.31
CA PHE A 200 -9.11 -10.52 0.27
C PHE A 200 -8.25 -9.32 -0.14
N VAL A 201 -8.90 -8.17 -0.36
CA VAL A 201 -8.25 -6.86 -0.34
C VAL A 201 -8.67 -6.18 0.97
N ILE A 202 -7.71 -5.65 1.71
CA ILE A 202 -7.90 -5.04 3.02
C ILE A 202 -7.33 -3.62 3.00
N GLU A 203 -8.12 -2.69 3.48
CA GLU A 203 -7.80 -1.28 3.68
C GLU A 203 -7.73 -0.99 5.18
N TYR A 204 -6.66 -0.35 5.65
CA TYR A 204 -6.45 -0.04 7.05
C TYR A 204 -6.84 1.40 7.36
N LYS A 205 -7.90 1.57 8.14
CA LYS A 205 -8.37 2.90 8.57
C LYS A 205 -7.96 3.15 10.02
N LYS A 206 -6.88 3.90 10.19
CA LYS A 206 -6.45 4.41 11.49
C LYS A 206 -7.37 5.50 12.03
N HIS A 207 -7.81 5.36 13.26
CA HIS A 207 -8.64 6.32 13.98
C HIS A 207 -7.87 6.99 15.11
N THR A 208 -7.63 8.30 14.96
CA THR A 208 -6.78 9.10 15.87
C THR A 208 -7.54 10.25 16.54
N ILE A 209 -8.82 10.43 16.23
CA ILE A 209 -9.67 11.52 16.72
C ILE A 209 -10.35 11.08 18.03
N GLY A 210 -10.62 12.03 18.93
CA GLY A 210 -11.31 11.77 20.21
C GLY A 210 -12.83 11.63 20.06
N ASP A 211 -13.28 10.90 19.05
CA ASP A 211 -14.68 10.54 18.81
C ASP A 211 -14.76 9.02 18.66
N VAL A 212 -15.95 8.42 18.69
CA VAL A 212 -16.14 6.98 18.52
C VAL A 212 -15.93 6.56 17.06
N ILE A 213 -15.39 5.35 16.82
CA ILE A 213 -15.13 4.82 15.46
C ILE A 213 -16.40 4.84 14.59
N ASP A 214 -17.57 4.60 15.18
CA ASP A 214 -18.87 4.52 14.51
C ASP A 214 -19.21 5.79 13.71
N ASN A 215 -18.73 6.95 14.17
CA ASN A 215 -18.91 8.24 13.50
C ASN A 215 -17.95 8.45 12.32
N HIS A 216 -17.02 7.52 12.10
CA HIS A 216 -15.91 7.63 11.15
C HIS A 216 -15.76 6.38 10.26
N LEU A 217 -16.89 5.75 9.95
CA LEU A 217 -16.98 4.64 8.99
C LEU A 217 -17.04 5.14 7.54
N ILE A 218 -16.90 4.24 6.57
CA ILE A 218 -16.78 4.58 5.13
C ILE A 218 -17.93 5.44 4.61
N ASN A 219 -19.17 5.25 5.09
CA ASN A 219 -20.33 6.05 4.70
C ASN A 219 -20.15 7.57 4.93
N ARG A 220 -19.20 7.97 5.78
CA ARG A 220 -18.86 9.38 6.03
C ARG A 220 -17.81 9.95 5.07
N TYR A 221 -17.05 9.08 4.41
CA TYR A 221 -15.91 9.44 3.58
C TYR A 221 -16.11 9.11 2.09
N TYR A 222 -17.03 8.20 1.79
CA TYR A 222 -17.44 7.84 0.45
C TYR A 222 -18.83 8.41 0.13
N PRO A 223 -19.07 9.03 -1.05
CA PRO A 223 -18.13 9.24 -2.16
C PRO A 223 -17.22 10.46 -1.99
N ARG A 224 -17.41 11.27 -0.95
CA ARG A 224 -16.56 12.44 -0.66
C ARG A 224 -16.20 12.47 0.83
N PRO A 225 -14.98 12.88 1.18
CA PRO A 225 -13.91 13.36 0.28
C PRO A 225 -13.09 12.25 -0.41
N ASP A 226 -13.23 10.99 0.00
CA ASP A 226 -12.27 9.92 -0.31
C ASP A 226 -12.71 9.00 -1.45
N GLY A 227 -13.69 9.40 -2.27
CA GLY A 227 -14.23 8.56 -3.35
C GLY A 227 -13.17 7.98 -4.28
N ARG A 228 -12.11 8.73 -4.56
CA ARG A 228 -11.00 8.26 -5.41
C ARG A 228 -10.25 7.09 -4.77
N LYS A 229 -10.03 7.13 -3.45
CA LYS A 229 -9.35 6.07 -2.70
C LYS A 229 -10.14 4.77 -2.76
N TYR A 230 -11.45 4.82 -2.53
CA TYR A 230 -12.25 3.60 -2.57
C TYR A 230 -12.49 3.11 -4.01
N LYS A 231 -12.64 4.00 -5.00
CA LYS A 231 -12.75 3.61 -6.41
C LYS A 231 -11.50 2.89 -6.95
N ARG A 232 -10.29 3.25 -6.50
CA ARG A 232 -9.07 2.51 -6.88
C ARG A 232 -9.02 1.11 -6.27
N LEU A 233 -9.41 0.96 -5.00
CA LEU A 233 -9.48 -0.35 -4.33
C LEU A 233 -10.53 -1.23 -4.99
N GLU A 234 -11.66 -0.65 -5.40
CA GLU A 234 -12.69 -1.35 -6.16
C GLU A 234 -12.19 -1.83 -7.53
N ALA A 235 -11.38 -1.02 -8.23
CA ALA A 235 -10.75 -1.43 -9.49
C ALA A 235 -9.76 -2.59 -9.29
N LEU A 236 -8.99 -2.55 -8.19
CA LEU A 236 -8.07 -3.64 -7.79
C LEU A 236 -8.84 -4.93 -7.50
N ARG A 237 -9.83 -4.85 -6.60
CA ARG A 237 -10.72 -5.95 -6.23
C ARG A 237 -11.38 -6.58 -7.46
N SER A 238 -11.99 -5.75 -8.30
CA SER A 238 -12.67 -6.19 -9.53
C SER A 238 -11.73 -6.89 -10.51
N HIS A 239 -10.46 -6.49 -10.58
CA HIS A 239 -9.48 -7.20 -11.40
C HIS A 239 -9.24 -8.62 -10.91
N TYR A 240 -9.02 -8.78 -9.60
CA TYR A 240 -8.80 -10.09 -8.99
C TYR A 240 -10.02 -10.99 -9.13
N GLU A 241 -11.23 -10.46 -8.98
CA GLU A 241 -12.47 -11.22 -9.22
C GLU A 241 -12.57 -11.75 -10.64
N ARG A 242 -12.27 -10.91 -11.64
CA ARG A 242 -12.33 -11.32 -13.04
C ARG A 242 -11.32 -12.40 -13.37
N VAL A 243 -10.09 -12.28 -12.85
CA VAL A 243 -9.02 -13.26 -13.12
C VAL A 243 -9.28 -14.58 -12.38
N ASN A 244 -9.71 -14.52 -11.12
CA ASN A 244 -9.99 -15.72 -10.32
C ASN A 244 -11.32 -16.40 -10.69
N GLN A 245 -12.24 -15.67 -11.33
CA GLN A 245 -13.64 -16.08 -11.52
C GLN A 245 -14.35 -16.41 -10.19
N LEU A 246 -13.92 -15.76 -9.11
CA LEU A 246 -14.42 -15.93 -7.75
C LEU A 246 -14.55 -14.57 -7.06
N PRO A 247 -15.54 -14.36 -6.18
CA PRO A 247 -15.65 -13.13 -5.40
C PRO A 247 -14.39 -12.86 -4.57
N THR A 248 -13.93 -11.62 -4.59
CA THR A 248 -12.80 -11.11 -3.81
C THR A 248 -13.34 -10.00 -2.93
N PRO A 249 -13.53 -10.24 -1.62
CA PRO A 249 -14.02 -9.22 -0.71
C PRO A 249 -13.04 -8.06 -0.55
N LEU A 250 -13.59 -6.85 -0.44
CA LEU A 250 -12.86 -5.66 0.01
C LEU A 250 -13.31 -5.34 1.43
N VAL A 251 -12.37 -5.39 2.35
CA VAL A 251 -12.59 -5.22 3.78
C VAL A 251 -11.89 -3.95 4.26
N ILE A 252 -12.56 -3.17 5.09
CA ILE A 252 -11.93 -2.06 5.81
C ILE A 252 -11.73 -2.50 7.25
N LEU A 253 -10.48 -2.50 7.71
CA LEU A 253 -10.12 -2.74 9.10
C LEU A 253 -9.87 -1.38 9.76
N TYR A 254 -10.83 -0.95 10.58
CA TYR A 254 -10.73 0.23 11.43
C TYR A 254 -10.01 -0.11 12.72
N PHE A 255 -9.14 0.77 13.18
CA PHE A 255 -8.46 0.60 14.46
C PHE A 255 -8.17 1.93 15.15
N SER A 256 -8.34 1.97 16.46
CA SER A 256 -8.10 3.18 17.26
C SER A 256 -6.69 3.20 17.84
N THR A 257 -6.08 4.39 17.88
CA THR A 257 -4.85 4.62 18.68
C THR A 257 -5.12 5.14 20.07
N ARG A 258 -6.39 5.41 20.41
CA ARG A 258 -6.79 5.96 21.71
C ARG A 258 -7.45 4.93 22.60
N GLU A 259 -8.08 3.93 21.97
CA GLU A 259 -8.83 2.88 22.63
C GLU A 259 -8.46 1.54 21.99
N PRO A 260 -8.43 0.43 22.75
CA PRO A 260 -8.10 -0.88 22.21
C PRO A 260 -9.33 -1.47 21.50
N VAL A 261 -9.72 -0.86 20.38
CA VAL A 261 -10.91 -1.26 19.61
C VAL A 261 -10.55 -1.36 18.12
N ILE A 262 -11.02 -2.44 17.51
CA ILE A 262 -11.02 -2.65 16.05
C ILE A 262 -12.44 -2.85 15.53
N ARG A 263 -12.65 -2.65 14.24
CA ARG A 263 -13.92 -2.95 13.55
C ARG A 263 -13.64 -3.31 12.10
N LEU A 264 -14.37 -4.27 11.55
CA LEU A 264 -14.24 -4.72 10.17
C LEU A 264 -15.55 -4.48 9.41
N GLN A 265 -15.45 -3.92 8.20
CA GLN A 265 -16.57 -3.79 7.28
C GLN A 265 -16.22 -4.41 5.93
N GLU A 266 -17.03 -5.35 5.45
CA GLU A 266 -16.93 -5.89 4.09
C GLU A 266 -17.84 -5.06 3.18
N ILE A 267 -17.26 -4.50 2.12
CA ILE A 267 -18.00 -3.78 1.10
C ILE A 267 -18.67 -4.80 0.17
N ALA A 268 -20.00 -4.73 0.06
CA ALA A 268 -20.76 -5.51 -0.92
C ALA A 268 -20.65 -4.89 -2.31
N ARG A 269 -20.82 -3.57 -2.38
CA ARG A 269 -20.86 -2.83 -3.63
C ARG A 269 -20.51 -1.37 -3.40
N LEU A 270 -19.81 -0.79 -4.36
CA LEU A 270 -19.48 0.62 -4.40
C LEU A 270 -20.13 1.27 -5.63
N ASN A 271 -21.18 2.07 -5.41
CA ASN A 271 -21.88 2.83 -6.45
C ASN A 271 -21.30 4.24 -6.54
N ASP A 272 -21.60 5.02 -7.57
CA ASP A 272 -21.03 6.38 -7.70
C ASP A 272 -21.35 7.33 -6.54
N HIS A 273 -22.42 7.05 -5.79
CA HIS A 273 -22.94 7.93 -4.74
C HIS A 273 -23.14 7.25 -3.38
N SER A 274 -23.02 5.93 -3.30
CA SER A 274 -23.26 5.17 -2.07
C SER A 274 -22.37 3.95 -1.98
N VAL A 275 -22.22 3.43 -0.77
CA VAL A 275 -21.55 2.16 -0.50
C VAL A 275 -22.51 1.26 0.27
N ASP A 276 -22.59 0.01 -0.15
CA ASP A 276 -23.39 -1.01 0.50
C ASP A 276 -22.46 -1.92 1.31
N ILE A 277 -22.76 -2.08 2.60
CA ILE A 277 -21.97 -2.92 3.52
C ILE A 277 -22.60 -4.30 3.59
N ARG A 278 -21.81 -5.34 3.31
CA ARG A 278 -22.25 -6.74 3.35
C ARG A 278 -22.28 -7.30 4.76
N ARG A 279 -21.18 -7.06 5.49
CA ARG A 279 -20.94 -7.55 6.84
C ARG A 279 -20.23 -6.46 7.62
N ASP A 280 -20.57 -6.37 8.90
CA ASP A 280 -19.97 -5.43 9.85
C ASP A 280 -19.76 -6.16 11.17
N SER A 281 -18.54 -6.14 11.71
CA SER A 281 -18.26 -6.78 12.99
C SER A 281 -18.86 -6.04 14.17
N GLY A 282 -19.23 -4.76 14.01
CA GLY A 282 -19.34 -3.83 15.14
C GLY A 282 -17.97 -3.61 15.79
N ASN A 283 -17.96 -2.92 16.94
CA ASN A 283 -16.74 -2.68 17.68
C ASN A 283 -16.30 -3.95 18.42
N ILE A 284 -15.07 -4.39 18.17
CA ILE A 284 -14.41 -5.49 18.87
C ILE A 284 -13.42 -4.87 19.86
N ASN A 285 -13.65 -5.07 21.15
CA ASN A 285 -12.72 -4.64 22.19
C ASN A 285 -11.57 -5.64 22.28
N ILE A 286 -10.35 -5.17 22.02
CA ILE A 286 -9.10 -5.94 22.07
C ILE A 286 -8.27 -5.67 23.32
N GLY A 287 -8.82 -4.93 24.29
CA GLY A 287 -8.16 -4.60 25.54
C GLY A 287 -7.83 -5.84 26.35
N GLY A 288 -6.54 -6.07 26.61
CA GLY A 288 -6.05 -7.22 27.38
C GLY A 288 -6.04 -8.55 26.63
N MET A 289 -6.42 -8.56 25.34
CA MET A 289 -6.31 -9.76 24.51
C MET A 289 -4.86 -10.03 24.08
N HIS A 290 -4.50 -11.30 23.97
CA HIS A 290 -3.23 -11.69 23.34
C HIS A 290 -3.30 -11.42 21.83
N PRO A 291 -2.22 -10.96 21.16
CA PRO A 291 -2.21 -10.70 19.72
C PRO A 291 -2.74 -11.87 18.87
N ASP A 292 -2.40 -13.11 19.24
CA ASP A 292 -2.88 -14.30 18.52
C ASP A 292 -4.39 -14.49 18.62
N ASP A 293 -5.03 -14.10 19.73
CA ASP A 293 -6.48 -14.21 19.89
C ASP A 293 -7.19 -13.12 19.08
N ILE A 294 -6.59 -11.93 18.98
CA ILE A 294 -7.06 -10.88 18.06
C ILE A 294 -6.97 -11.41 16.62
N ALA A 295 -5.83 -12.00 16.26
CA ALA A 295 -5.61 -12.54 14.93
C ALA A 295 -6.61 -13.65 14.56
N LYS A 296 -6.90 -14.58 15.48
CA LYS A 296 -7.92 -15.61 15.28
C LYS A 296 -9.29 -15.01 15.04
N GLN A 297 -9.70 -14.01 15.83
CA GLN A 297 -11.01 -13.37 15.66
C GLN A 297 -11.12 -12.66 14.30
N VAL A 298 -10.08 -11.94 13.88
CA VAL A 298 -10.04 -11.27 12.58
C VAL A 298 -10.12 -12.28 11.43
N VAL A 299 -9.28 -13.32 11.45
CA VAL A 299 -9.23 -14.35 10.41
C VAL A 299 -10.53 -15.17 10.34
N GLN A 300 -11.14 -15.50 11.48
CA GLN A 300 -12.47 -16.13 11.53
C GLN A 300 -13.56 -15.23 10.97
N TRP A 301 -13.53 -13.92 11.27
CA TRP A 301 -14.50 -12.97 10.72
C TRP A 301 -14.37 -12.86 9.19
N LEU A 302 -13.14 -12.89 8.67
CA LEU A 302 -12.89 -12.97 7.22
C LEU A 302 -13.47 -14.25 6.59
N GLY A 303 -13.79 -15.28 7.40
CA GLY A 303 -14.36 -16.54 6.94
C GLY A 303 -13.30 -17.57 6.53
N ILE A 304 -12.06 -17.39 6.99
CA ILE A 304 -10.95 -18.31 6.74
C ILE A 304 -11.00 -19.39 7.83
N GLN A 305 -10.94 -20.66 7.42
CA GLN A 305 -10.85 -21.78 8.35
C GLN A 305 -9.41 -21.89 8.89
N ILE A 306 -9.29 -21.95 10.22
CA ILE A 306 -8.03 -22.05 10.97
C ILE A 306 -7.89 -23.46 11.51
#